data_AF-A0A662GZQ3-F1
#
_entry.id   AF-A0A662GZQ3-F1
#
_cell.length_a   1.000
_cell.length_b   1.000
_cell.length_c   1.000
_cell.angle_alpha   90.00
_cell.angle_beta   90.00
_cell.angle_gamma   90.00
#
_symmetry.space_group_name_H-M   'P 1'
#
loop_
_entity.id
_entity.type
_entity.pdbx_description
1 polymer ?
#
loop_
_entity_poly.entity_id
_entity_poly.type
_entity_poly.pdbx_seq_one_letter_code
_entity_poly.pdbx_strand_id
1 'polypeptide(L)'
;MIVRPGDYGRYRDRLEALKVKELARVGDLLVLTQTTTGRRLLLGRVKCPYCGRELELSITIQQTPGGPSVEQFISDFINHMDNEHPEFFKEWVARSDQPYQQGSWHTCRFYVCRKCGYKSRRLTDALAHAILKHKLRVG
;
A
#
# COMPACT_ATOMS: atom_id res chain seq x y z
N MET A 1 8.31 -3.02 -15.24
CA MET A 1 7.24 -2.47 -16.11
C MET A 1 6.22 -1.82 -15.20
N ILE A 2 6.06 -0.49 -15.30
CA ILE A 2 5.15 0.26 -14.42
C ILE A 2 3.74 0.17 -15.01
N VAL A 3 2.77 -0.18 -14.18
CA VAL A 3 1.34 -0.19 -14.47
C VAL A 3 0.74 1.00 -13.75
N ARG A 4 0.27 1.98 -14.55
CA ARG A 4 -0.42 3.17 -14.06
C ARG A 4 -1.94 2.92 -13.98
N PRO A 5 -2.69 3.78 -13.28
CA PRO A 5 -4.15 3.60 -13.13
C PRO A 5 -4.89 3.41 -14.47
N GLY A 6 -4.53 4.20 -15.49
CA GLY A 6 -5.14 4.12 -16.82
C GLY A 6 -4.82 2.83 -17.59
N ASP A 7 -3.76 2.12 -17.22
CA ASP A 7 -3.31 0.91 -17.91
C ASP A 7 -3.87 -0.39 -17.29
N TYR A 8 -4.65 -0.30 -16.21
CA TYR A 8 -5.13 -1.48 -15.49
C TYR A 8 -5.83 -2.49 -16.40
N GLY A 9 -6.70 -2.02 -17.29
CA GLY A 9 -7.42 -2.88 -18.24
C GLY A 9 -6.50 -3.64 -19.18
N ARG A 10 -5.40 -2.99 -19.63
CA ARG A 10 -4.40 -3.59 -20.52
C ARG A 10 -3.57 -4.68 -19.84
N TYR A 11 -3.33 -4.54 -18.53
CA TYR A 11 -2.49 -5.45 -17.76
C TYR A 11 -3.28 -6.44 -16.90
N ARG A 12 -4.62 -6.44 -16.99
CA ARG A 12 -5.49 -7.30 -16.17
C ARG A 12 -5.12 -8.78 -16.27
N ASP A 13 -5.09 -9.35 -17.47
CA ASP A 13 -4.76 -10.77 -17.68
C ASP A 13 -3.40 -11.14 -17.09
N ARG A 14 -2.42 -10.24 -17.21
CA ARG A 14 -1.07 -10.45 -16.68
C ARG A 14 -1.06 -10.39 -15.16
N LEU A 15 -1.83 -9.49 -14.54
CA LEU A 15 -1.98 -9.42 -13.09
C LEU A 15 -2.70 -10.66 -12.56
N GLU A 16 -3.73 -11.15 -13.25
CA GLU A 16 -4.43 -12.38 -12.90
C GLU A 16 -3.55 -13.62 -13.01
N ALA A 17 -2.69 -13.69 -14.03
CA ALA A 17 -1.66 -14.73 -14.13
C ALA A 17 -0.70 -14.73 -12.93
N LEU A 18 -0.41 -13.55 -12.38
CA LEU A 18 0.38 -13.36 -11.14
C LEU A 18 -0.44 -13.50 -9.86
N LYS A 19 -1.67 -14.01 -9.98
CA LYS A 19 -2.61 -14.24 -8.88
C LYS A 19 -2.97 -12.94 -8.13
N VAL A 20 -2.94 -11.81 -8.83
CA VAL A 20 -3.41 -10.51 -8.33
C VAL A 20 -4.84 -10.30 -8.80
N LYS A 21 -5.75 -10.06 -7.86
CA LYS A 21 -7.17 -9.84 -8.12
C LYS A 21 -7.64 -8.52 -7.53
N GLU A 22 -8.69 -7.96 -8.10
CA GLU A 22 -9.39 -6.82 -7.50
C GLU A 22 -10.06 -7.26 -6.20
N LEU A 23 -9.86 -6.49 -5.13
CA LEU A 23 -10.49 -6.70 -3.84
C LEU A 23 -11.63 -5.70 -3.63
N ALA A 24 -11.40 -4.43 -3.95
CA ALA A 24 -12.38 -3.36 -3.80
C ALA A 24 -11.99 -2.14 -4.64
N ARG A 25 -12.98 -1.30 -4.96
CA ARG A 25 -12.79 0.02 -5.58
C ARG A 25 -13.33 1.11 -4.65
N VAL A 26 -12.53 2.14 -4.40
CA VAL A 26 -12.88 3.30 -3.58
C VAL A 26 -12.60 4.56 -4.38
N GLY A 27 -13.63 5.11 -5.03
CA GLY A 27 -13.45 6.20 -6.00
C GLY A 27 -12.52 5.77 -7.14
N ASP A 28 -11.49 6.58 -7.41
CA ASP A 28 -10.44 6.32 -8.40
C ASP A 28 -9.33 5.37 -7.92
N LEU A 29 -9.46 4.80 -6.73
CA LEU A 29 -8.49 3.87 -6.16
C LEU A 29 -8.96 2.42 -6.26
N LEU A 30 -8.17 1.59 -6.92
CA LEU A 30 -8.32 0.14 -6.91
C LEU A 30 -7.45 -0.46 -5.82
N VAL A 31 -8.09 -1.23 -4.94
CA VAL A 31 -7.40 -2.10 -3.98
C VAL A 31 -7.33 -3.49 -4.57
N LEU A 32 -6.13 -3.97 -4.81
CA LEU A 32 -5.87 -5.31 -5.31
C LEU A 32 -5.29 -6.19 -4.20
N THR A 33 -5.45 -7.50 -4.33
CA THR A 33 -4.87 -8.49 -3.42
C THR A 33 -4.17 -9.58 -4.21
N GLN A 34 -2.97 -9.95 -3.79
CA GLN A 34 -2.25 -11.10 -4.31
C GLN A 34 -2.67 -12.34 -3.51
N THR A 35 -3.38 -13.28 -4.13
CA THR A 35 -4.01 -14.41 -3.41
C THR A 35 -3.01 -15.41 -2.86
N THR A 36 -1.80 -15.51 -3.44
CA THR A 36 -0.75 -16.42 -2.97
C THR A 36 -0.10 -15.97 -1.67
N THR A 37 0.00 -14.66 -1.45
CA THR A 37 0.75 -14.07 -0.34
C THR A 37 -0.12 -13.26 0.63
N GLY A 38 -1.38 -13.00 0.25
CA GLY A 38 -2.28 -12.11 0.98
C GLY A 38 -1.89 -10.63 0.92
N ARG A 39 -0.89 -10.26 0.10
CA ARG A 39 -0.37 -8.89 0.00
C ARG A 39 -1.38 -7.99 -0.69
N ARG A 40 -1.58 -6.79 -0.15
CA ARG A 40 -2.42 -5.75 -0.76
C ARG A 40 -1.58 -4.83 -1.63
N LEU A 41 -2.19 -4.39 -2.73
CA LEU A 41 -1.64 -3.43 -3.66
C LEU A 41 -2.68 -2.34 -3.90
N LEU A 42 -2.21 -1.15 -4.24
CA LEU A 42 -3.02 0.04 -4.48
C LEU A 42 -2.66 0.60 -5.85
N LEU A 43 -3.66 0.72 -6.71
CA LEU A 43 -3.52 1.23 -8.07
C LEU A 43 -4.58 2.29 -8.31
N GLY A 44 -4.19 3.55 -8.48
CA GLY A 44 -5.16 4.63 -8.63
C GLY A 44 -4.66 5.95 -8.12
N ARG A 45 -5.59 6.88 -7.90
CA ARG A 45 -5.30 8.16 -7.25
C ARG A 45 -5.84 8.15 -5.83
N VAL A 46 -5.06 8.69 -4.91
CA VAL A 46 -5.41 8.83 -3.51
C VAL A 46 -5.32 10.32 -3.16
N LYS A 47 -6.40 10.93 -2.66
CA LYS A 47 -6.34 12.29 -2.14
C LYS A 47 -5.73 12.28 -0.75
N CYS A 48 -4.81 13.21 -0.51
CA CYS A 48 -4.33 13.49 0.83
C CYS A 48 -5.48 14.05 1.69
N PRO A 49 -5.78 13.46 2.85
CA PRO A 49 -6.89 13.90 3.70
C PRO A 49 -6.66 15.28 4.34
N TYR A 50 -5.43 15.82 4.29
CA TYR A 50 -5.05 17.07 4.94
C TYR A 50 -5.00 18.25 3.97
N CYS A 51 -4.33 18.11 2.83
CA CYS A 51 -4.19 19.18 1.84
C CYS A 51 -5.02 18.97 0.56
N GLY A 52 -5.66 17.82 0.39
CA GLY A 52 -6.46 17.50 -0.81
C GLY A 52 -5.64 17.19 -2.06
N ARG A 53 -4.31 17.20 -2.01
CA ARG A 53 -3.44 16.85 -3.14
C ARG A 53 -3.70 15.42 -3.60
N GLU A 54 -3.85 15.23 -4.91
CA GLU A 54 -3.95 13.90 -5.52
C GLU A 54 -2.57 13.27 -5.69
N LEU A 55 -2.39 12.08 -5.16
CA LEU A 55 -1.16 11.30 -5.28
C LEU A 55 -1.45 10.06 -6.13
N GLU A 56 -0.61 9.79 -7.11
CA GLU A 56 -0.75 8.60 -7.96
C GLU A 56 -0.04 7.40 -7.33
N LEU A 57 -0.79 6.33 -7.11
CA LEU A 57 -0.28 5.03 -6.69
C LEU A 57 -0.23 4.10 -7.90
N SER A 58 0.96 3.58 -8.18
CA SER A 58 1.22 2.67 -9.30
C SER A 58 1.90 1.40 -8.81
N ILE A 59 1.80 0.34 -9.61
CA ILE A 59 2.45 -0.95 -9.32
C ILE A 59 3.46 -1.26 -10.43
N THR A 60 4.50 -2.01 -10.12
CA THR A 60 5.47 -2.48 -11.13
C THR A 60 5.45 -4.00 -11.19
N ILE A 61 5.41 -4.53 -12.41
CA ILE A 61 5.66 -5.94 -12.68
C ILE A 61 7.12 -6.07 -13.06
N GLN A 62 7.87 -6.87 -12.31
CA GLN A 62 9.30 -7.09 -12.53
C GLN A 62 9.64 -8.57 -12.51
N GLN A 63 10.73 -8.94 -13.18
CA GLN A 63 11.28 -10.29 -13.14
C GLN A 63 12.24 -10.40 -11.97
N THR A 64 12.00 -11.36 -11.09
CA THR A 64 12.89 -11.69 -9.98
C THR A 64 13.47 -13.09 -10.19
N PRO A 65 14.54 -13.49 -9.48
CA PRO A 65 15.08 -14.85 -9.56
C PRO A 65 14.03 -15.94 -9.24
N GLY A 66 13.02 -15.60 -8.42
CA GLY A 66 11.89 -16.48 -8.10
C GLY A 66 10.72 -16.38 -9.09
N GLY A 67 10.89 -15.71 -10.23
CA GLY A 67 9.86 -15.48 -11.24
C GLY A 67 9.28 -14.05 -11.23
N PRO A 68 8.27 -13.79 -12.06
CA PRO A 68 7.64 -12.48 -12.14
C PRO A 68 6.91 -12.13 -10.85
N SER A 69 7.11 -10.91 -10.36
CA SER A 69 6.55 -10.38 -9.12
C SER A 69 5.95 -9.00 -9.34
N VAL A 70 5.01 -8.63 -8.47
CA VAL A 70 4.36 -7.32 -8.46
C VAL A 70 4.76 -6.57 -7.21
N GLU A 71 5.25 -5.34 -7.38
CA GLU A 71 5.62 -4.45 -6.28
C GLU A 71 4.87 -3.13 -6.34
N GLN A 72 4.63 -2.52 -5.17
CA GLN A 72 3.98 -1.23 -5.04
C GLN A 72 5.01 -0.11 -5.17
N PHE A 73 4.69 0.91 -5.97
CA PHE A 73 5.35 2.21 -5.89
C PHE A 73 4.53 3.12 -4.96
N ILE A 74 5.06 3.39 -3.77
CA ILE A 74 4.40 4.21 -2.72
C ILE A 74 5.33 5.31 -2.17
N SER A 75 6.54 5.45 -2.73
CA SER A 75 7.55 6.38 -2.24
C SER A 75 7.08 7.83 -2.28
N ASP A 76 6.35 8.22 -3.34
CA ASP A 76 5.79 9.56 -3.48
C ASP A 76 4.80 9.89 -2.35
N PHE A 77 3.89 8.96 -2.07
CA PHE A 77 2.94 9.09 -0.95
C PHE A 77 3.67 9.18 0.40
N ILE A 78 4.69 8.34 0.61
CA ILE A 78 5.49 8.37 1.84
C ILE A 78 6.16 9.73 2.00
N ASN A 79 6.85 10.19 0.97
CA ASN A 79 7.58 11.46 1.00
C ASN A 79 6.64 12.65 1.22
N HIS A 80 5.48 12.66 0.57
CA HIS A 80 4.46 13.68 0.80
C HIS A 80 3.97 13.67 2.25
N MET A 81 3.63 12.50 2.80
CA MET A 81 3.16 12.39 4.18
C MET A 81 4.25 12.67 5.21
N ASP A 82 5.52 12.31 4.98
CA ASP A 82 6.61 12.65 5.90
C ASP A 82 6.91 14.15 5.93
N ASN A 83 6.94 14.79 4.75
CA ASN A 83 7.39 16.18 4.62
C ASN A 83 6.28 17.20 4.88
N GLU A 84 5.06 16.95 4.39
CA GLU A 84 3.95 17.92 4.46
C GLU A 84 2.97 17.58 5.57
N HIS A 85 2.75 16.29 5.87
CA HIS A 85 1.70 15.85 6.81
C HIS A 85 2.14 14.75 7.79
N PRO A 86 3.18 14.98 8.62
CA PRO A 86 3.69 13.97 9.55
C PRO A 86 2.64 13.51 10.59
N GLU A 87 1.57 14.27 10.80
CA GLU A 87 0.42 13.87 11.61
C GLU A 87 -0.27 12.60 11.09
N PHE A 88 -0.16 12.29 9.80
CA PHE A 88 -0.67 11.05 9.22
C PHE A 88 -0.18 9.81 9.97
N PHE A 89 1.13 9.76 10.26
CA PHE A 89 1.73 8.62 10.95
C PHE A 89 1.44 8.61 12.46
N LYS A 90 0.95 9.73 13.01
CA LYS A 90 0.49 9.82 14.40
C LYS A 90 -0.95 9.33 14.53
N GLU A 91 -1.82 9.70 13.60
CA GLU A 91 -3.27 9.50 13.70
C GLU A 91 -3.77 8.22 13.03
N TRP A 92 -3.14 7.80 11.93
CA TRP A 92 -3.64 6.71 11.09
C TRP A 92 -2.75 5.48 11.13
N VAL A 93 -1.46 5.65 10.83
CA VAL A 93 -0.53 4.52 10.69
C VAL A 93 0.78 4.79 11.42
N ALA A 94 0.97 4.19 12.60
CA ALA A 94 2.21 4.29 13.34
C ALA A 94 3.34 3.51 12.66
N ARG A 95 4.56 4.05 12.72
CA ARG A 95 5.79 3.30 12.43
C ARG A 95 6.34 2.77 13.76
N SER A 96 6.55 1.47 13.84
CA SER A 96 7.13 0.82 15.02
C SER A 96 8.24 -0.11 14.58
N ASP A 97 9.46 0.21 14.96
CA ASP A 97 10.60 -0.68 14.79
C ASP A 97 10.62 -1.65 15.98
N GLN A 98 10.55 -2.94 15.69
CA GLN A 98 10.52 -4.00 16.71
C GLN A 98 11.60 -5.02 16.43
N PRO A 99 12.23 -5.59 17.47
CA PRO A 99 13.23 -6.63 17.26
C PRO A 99 12.58 -7.86 16.60
N TYR A 100 13.32 -8.56 15.73
CA TYR A 100 12.83 -9.77 15.06
C TYR A 100 12.37 -10.84 16.05
N GLN A 101 13.09 -10.95 17.16
CA GLN A 101 12.83 -11.83 18.28
C GLN A 101 13.26 -11.14 19.58
N GLN A 102 12.75 -11.58 20.72
CA GLN A 102 13.15 -11.04 22.02
C GLN A 102 14.67 -11.18 22.19
N GLY A 103 15.36 -10.06 22.45
CA GLY A 103 16.82 -10.00 22.58
C GLY A 103 17.60 -9.86 21.26
N SER A 104 16.93 -9.79 20.10
CA SER A 104 17.62 -9.55 18.83
C SER A 104 17.92 -8.06 18.62
N TRP A 105 19.16 -7.76 18.21
CA TRP A 105 19.57 -6.43 17.76
C TRP A 105 19.00 -6.08 16.38
N HIS A 106 18.59 -7.08 15.60
CA HIS A 106 17.97 -6.85 14.31
C HIS A 106 16.52 -6.40 14.48
N THR A 107 16.23 -5.17 14.07
CA THR A 107 14.89 -4.60 14.09
C THR A 107 14.20 -4.71 12.74
N CYS A 108 12.90 -4.93 12.75
CA CYS A 108 12.02 -4.84 11.60
C CYS A 108 11.03 -3.69 11.80
N ARG A 109 10.85 -2.89 10.76
CA ARG A 109 9.80 -1.88 10.73
C ARG A 109 8.43 -2.50 10.51
N PHE A 110 7.47 -2.08 11.32
CA PHE A 110 6.07 -2.38 11.18
C PHE A 110 5.24 -1.10 11.07
N TYR A 111 4.16 -1.20 10.30
CA TYR A 111 3.14 -0.19 10.12
C TYR A 111 1.89 -0.66 10.86
N VAL A 112 1.47 0.11 11.85
CA VAL A 112 0.39 -0.25 12.77
C VAL A 112 -0.76 0.73 12.63
N CYS A 113 -1.95 0.25 12.29
CA CYS A 113 -3.15 1.06 12.28
C CYS A 113 -3.47 1.53 13.70
N ARG A 114 -3.53 2.84 13.90
CA ARG A 114 -3.79 3.46 15.21
C ARG A 114 -5.22 3.25 15.70
N LYS A 115 -6.17 2.98 14.81
CA LYS A 115 -7.59 2.81 15.15
C LYS A 115 -7.94 1.43 15.70
N CYS A 116 -7.25 0.38 15.28
CA CYS A 116 -7.58 -1.01 15.65
C CYS A 116 -6.38 -1.91 15.97
N GLY A 117 -5.15 -1.40 15.83
CA GLY A 117 -3.93 -2.18 16.08
C GLY A 117 -3.52 -3.14 14.95
N TYR A 118 -4.21 -3.15 13.80
CA TYR A 118 -3.80 -3.96 12.65
C TYR A 118 -2.35 -3.65 12.26
N LYS A 119 -1.53 -4.68 12.13
CA LYS A 119 -0.08 -4.55 11.95
C LYS A 119 0.38 -5.26 10.68
N SER A 120 1.21 -4.58 9.88
CA SER A 120 1.86 -5.15 8.71
C SER A 120 3.30 -4.67 8.58
N ARG A 121 4.15 -5.45 7.91
CA ARG A 121 5.51 -5.02 7.53
C ARG A 121 5.53 -4.06 6.35
N ARG A 122 4.37 -3.83 5.71
CA ARG A 122 4.22 -3.03 4.50
C ARG A 122 3.24 -1.91 4.76
N LEU A 123 3.64 -0.69 4.40
CA LEU A 123 2.77 0.47 4.52
C LEU A 123 1.51 0.30 3.68
N THR A 124 1.64 -0.23 2.46
CA THR A 124 0.52 -0.45 1.54
C THR A 124 -0.60 -1.29 2.15
N ASP A 125 -0.25 -2.35 2.89
CA ASP A 125 -1.24 -3.20 3.56
C ASP A 125 -1.95 -2.46 4.69
N ALA A 126 -1.20 -1.70 5.50
CA ALA A 126 -1.75 -0.88 6.57
C ALA A 126 -2.63 0.28 6.03
N LEU A 127 -2.20 0.90 4.92
CA LEU A 127 -2.94 1.96 4.23
C LEU A 127 -4.23 1.41 3.62
N ALA A 128 -4.16 0.30 2.88
CA ALA A 128 -5.34 -0.38 2.35
C ALA A 128 -6.29 -0.80 3.48
N HIS A 129 -5.77 -1.22 4.64
CA HIS A 129 -6.57 -1.48 5.82
C HIS A 129 -7.28 -0.21 6.32
N ALA A 130 -6.56 0.91 6.47
CA ALA A 130 -7.14 2.17 6.92
C ALA A 130 -8.24 2.68 5.96
N ILE A 131 -8.02 2.56 4.65
CA ILE A 131 -8.99 2.94 3.62
C ILE A 131 -10.24 2.05 3.70
N LEU A 132 -10.08 0.73 3.68
CA LEU A 132 -11.23 -0.18 3.61
C LEU A 132 -11.99 -0.30 4.93
N LYS A 133 -11.29 -0.38 6.06
CA LYS A 133 -11.91 -0.68 7.36
C LYS A 133 -12.32 0.58 8.12
N HIS A 134 -11.53 1.64 8.02
CA HIS A 134 -11.74 2.89 8.75
C HIS A 134 -12.20 4.05 7.87
N LYS A 135 -12.47 3.77 6.58
CA LYS A 135 -12.96 4.77 5.61
C LYS A 135 -12.09 6.02 5.61
N LEU A 136 -10.75 5.84 5.67
CA LEU A 136 -9.81 6.94 5.47
C LEU A 136 -10.24 7.69 4.20
N ARG A 137 -10.61 8.95 4.36
CA ARG A 137 -11.12 9.77 3.26
C ARG A 137 -9.98 10.07 2.31
N VAL A 138 -9.93 9.27 1.24
CA VAL A 138 -8.95 9.40 0.15
C VAL A 138 -9.61 9.79 -1.17
N GLY A 139 -10.88 10.20 -1.12
CA GLY A 139 -11.71 10.59 -2.29
C GLY A 139 -12.26 12.00 -2.16
#